data_AF-A0A1H6ER58-F1
#
_entry.id   AF-A0A1H6ER58-F1
#
_cell.length_a   1.000
_cell.length_b   1.000
_cell.length_c   1.000
_cell.angle_alpha   90.00
_cell.angle_beta   90.00
_cell.angle_gamma   90.00
#
_symmetry.space_group_name_H-M   'P 1'
#
loop_
_entity.id
_entity.type
_entity.pdbx_description
1 polymer ?
#
loop_
_entity_poly.entity_id
_entity_poly.type
_entity_poly.pdbx_seq_one_letter_code
_entity_poly.pdbx_strand_id
1 'polypeptide(L)'
;MAVAEFAGVTKDEHRGVTSQGGLYEFWTENSAHIYLHDTDFRHLTYQPGRPPILELQFVYDPEWAPPELSETPVVVFRFEDVRLVEWREDQEGHDCVTTHPDAPPGQVELFDWDGADLFTLFTFTLCLAFHASRVEVAVRAEPASVAPSSTYP
;
A
#
# COMPACT_ATOMS: atom_id res chain seq x y z
N MET A 1 -7.35 -20.95 -11.45
CA MET A 1 -6.40 -20.08 -10.71
C MET A 1 -7.08 -19.66 -9.44
N ALA A 2 -6.35 -19.55 -8.33
CA ALA A 2 -6.93 -19.03 -7.09
C ALA A 2 -7.08 -17.51 -7.24
N VAL A 3 -8.17 -16.96 -6.72
CA VAL A 3 -8.42 -15.51 -6.68
C VAL A 3 -8.02 -15.04 -5.29
N ALA A 4 -7.29 -13.93 -5.19
CA ALA A 4 -6.91 -13.34 -3.92
C ALA A 4 -8.17 -12.93 -3.12
N GLU A 5 -8.18 -13.25 -1.83
CA GLU A 5 -9.25 -12.84 -0.93
C GLU A 5 -9.01 -11.39 -0.46
N PHE A 6 -10.04 -10.55 -0.52
CA PHE A 6 -9.98 -9.18 0.01
C PHE A 6 -10.75 -9.06 1.33
N ALA A 7 -10.13 -8.40 2.32
CA ALA A 7 -10.71 -8.04 3.60
C ALA A 7 -10.55 -6.53 3.87
N GLY A 8 -11.45 -5.97 4.68
CA GLY A 8 -11.45 -4.52 5.01
C GLY A 8 -11.98 -3.61 3.90
N VAL A 9 -12.38 -4.18 2.76
CA VAL A 9 -13.08 -3.51 1.66
C VAL A 9 -14.53 -3.98 1.58
N THR A 10 -15.41 -3.14 1.07
CA THR A 10 -16.82 -3.53 0.86
C THR A 10 -16.94 -4.65 -0.18
N LYS A 11 -17.96 -5.51 -0.01
CA LYS A 11 -18.33 -6.57 -0.97
C LYS A 11 -19.35 -6.14 -2.01
N ASP A 12 -19.77 -4.87 -1.97
CA ASP A 12 -20.68 -4.29 -2.95
C ASP A 12 -20.00 -4.23 -4.34
N GLU A 13 -20.64 -4.81 -5.35
CA GLU A 13 -20.07 -4.95 -6.70
C GLU A 13 -19.77 -3.61 -7.40
N HIS A 14 -20.37 -2.52 -6.94
CA HIS A 14 -20.18 -1.17 -7.51
C HIS A 14 -19.23 -0.29 -6.68
N ARG A 15 -18.82 -0.74 -5.49
CA ARG A 15 -18.02 0.05 -4.54
C ARG A 15 -16.78 -0.67 -4.03
N GLY A 16 -16.72 -1.99 -4.16
CA GLY A 16 -15.59 -2.82 -3.74
C GLY A 16 -14.48 -2.87 -4.78
N VAL A 17 -13.45 -3.66 -4.48
CA VAL A 17 -12.38 -3.96 -5.43
C VAL A 17 -12.92 -4.88 -6.52
N THR A 18 -12.76 -4.48 -7.78
CA THR A 18 -13.18 -5.27 -8.94
C THR A 18 -12.01 -5.44 -9.90
N SER A 19 -12.05 -6.46 -10.75
CA SER A 19 -11.02 -6.68 -11.78
C SER A 19 -11.01 -5.62 -12.88
N GLN A 20 -12.04 -4.76 -12.96
CA GLN A 20 -12.09 -3.64 -13.91
C GLN A 20 -11.73 -2.30 -13.27
N GLY A 21 -12.04 -2.10 -11.98
CA GLY A 21 -11.71 -0.89 -11.21
C GLY A 21 -10.36 -0.94 -10.50
N GLY A 22 -9.81 -2.14 -10.31
CA GLY A 22 -8.50 -2.36 -9.70
C GLY A 22 -8.44 -1.90 -8.24
N LEU A 23 -7.24 -1.48 -7.81
CA LEU A 23 -6.94 -1.01 -6.45
C LEU A 23 -6.90 0.52 -6.33
N TYR A 24 -7.36 1.24 -7.36
CA TYR A 24 -7.26 2.69 -7.44
C TYR A 24 -8.39 3.44 -6.74
N GLU A 25 -9.61 2.92 -6.81
CA GLU A 25 -10.79 3.53 -6.22
C GLU A 25 -11.70 2.44 -5.65
N PHE A 26 -11.90 2.46 -4.33
CA PHE A 26 -12.77 1.50 -3.65
C PHE A 26 -13.20 2.01 -2.27
N TRP A 27 -14.24 1.39 -1.72
CA TRP A 27 -14.75 1.69 -0.40
C TRP A 27 -14.30 0.65 0.62
N THR A 28 -13.93 1.12 1.80
CA THR A 28 -13.71 0.26 2.97
C THR A 28 -15.03 -0.21 3.57
N GLU A 29 -15.00 -1.24 4.42
CA GLU A 29 -16.19 -1.70 5.16
C GLU A 29 -16.78 -0.59 6.06
N ASN A 30 -15.95 0.35 6.51
CA ASN A 30 -16.37 1.49 7.34
C ASN A 30 -16.87 2.68 6.52
N SER A 31 -17.16 2.48 5.22
CA SER A 31 -17.64 3.52 4.30
C SER A 31 -16.66 4.67 4.09
N ALA A 32 -15.35 4.46 4.28
CA ALA A 32 -14.34 5.41 3.82
C ALA A 32 -14.06 5.16 2.32
N HIS A 33 -14.07 6.24 1.53
CA HIS A 33 -13.75 6.15 0.11
C HIS A 33 -12.26 6.37 -0.11
N ILE A 34 -11.59 5.37 -0.69
CA ILE A 34 -10.17 5.41 -0.98
C ILE A 34 -9.97 5.76 -2.46
N TYR A 35 -9.27 6.85 -2.70
CA TYR A 35 -8.68 7.25 -3.97
C TYR A 35 -7.16 7.11 -3.87
N LEU A 36 -6.62 5.97 -4.30
CA LEU A 36 -5.20 5.68 -4.09
C LEU A 36 -4.28 6.58 -4.94
N HIS A 37 -4.77 7.08 -6.08
CA HIS A 37 -4.00 8.01 -6.92
C HIS A 37 -3.78 9.39 -6.27
N ASP A 38 -4.56 9.72 -5.23
CA ASP A 38 -4.40 10.94 -4.42
C ASP A 38 -3.50 10.71 -3.19
N THR A 39 -2.82 9.56 -3.13
CA THR A 39 -1.93 9.20 -2.02
C THR A 39 -0.48 9.07 -2.48
N ASP A 40 0.43 9.36 -1.57
CA ASP A 40 1.85 9.06 -1.74
C ASP A 40 2.16 7.68 -1.17
N PHE A 41 2.89 6.87 -1.92
CA PHE A 41 3.48 5.66 -1.36
C PHE A 41 4.60 6.06 -0.40
N ARG A 42 4.50 5.58 0.85
CA ARG A 42 5.37 6.01 1.93
C ARG A 42 6.34 4.94 2.38
N HIS A 43 5.88 3.70 2.46
CA HIS A 43 6.64 2.64 3.10
C HIS A 43 6.21 1.27 2.59
N LEU A 44 7.17 0.37 2.54
CA LEU A 44 6.96 -1.05 2.31
C LEU A 44 7.67 -1.82 3.43
N THR A 45 7.09 -2.92 3.85
CA THR A 45 7.76 -3.88 4.73
C THR A 45 7.56 -5.29 4.19
N TYR A 46 8.65 -6.00 3.91
CA TYR A 46 8.59 -7.43 3.56
C TYR A 46 9.15 -8.30 4.69
N GLN A 47 8.35 -9.27 5.13
CA GLN A 47 8.71 -10.22 6.18
C GLN A 47 8.72 -11.63 5.57
N PRO A 48 9.88 -12.27 5.37
CA PRO A 48 10.00 -13.59 4.72
C PRO A 48 9.59 -14.77 5.64
N GLY A 49 8.68 -14.54 6.59
CA GLY A 49 8.22 -15.52 7.56
C GLY A 49 7.42 -16.68 6.94
N ARG A 50 6.66 -17.40 7.77
CA ARG A 50 5.74 -18.46 7.32
C ARG A 50 4.34 -18.23 7.91
N PRO A 51 3.40 -17.63 7.15
CA PRO A 51 3.53 -17.21 5.74
C PRO A 51 4.35 -15.91 5.56
N PRO A 52 4.94 -15.67 4.37
CA PRO A 52 5.53 -14.38 4.02
C PRO A 52 4.47 -13.28 3.98
N ILE A 53 4.84 -12.09 4.45
CA ILE A 53 3.95 -10.92 4.53
C ILE A 53 4.61 -9.74 3.82
N LEU A 54 3.81 -9.01 3.04
CA LEU A 54 4.18 -7.71 2.46
C LEU A 54 3.18 -6.67 2.96
N GLU A 55 3.66 -5.57 3.53
CA GLU A 55 2.82 -4.44 3.91
C GLU A 55 3.23 -3.22 3.07
N LEU A 56 2.25 -2.53 2.51
CA LEU A 56 2.42 -1.28 1.74
C LEU A 56 1.62 -0.19 2.44
N GLN A 57 2.23 0.98 2.62
CA GLN A 57 1.59 2.14 3.25
C GLN A 57 1.54 3.30 2.27
N PHE A 58 0.35 3.88 2.15
CA PHE A 58 0.06 5.04 1.34
C PHE A 58 -0.54 6.12 2.23
N VAL A 59 -0.21 7.39 1.98
CA VAL A 59 -0.62 8.50 2.85
C VAL A 59 -1.25 9.60 2.03
N TYR A 60 -2.41 10.06 2.48
CA TYR A 60 -3.02 11.29 1.95
C TYR A 60 -2.27 12.51 2.46
N ASP A 61 -2.10 13.49 1.57
CA ASP A 61 -1.75 14.84 2.01
C ASP A 61 -2.87 15.37 2.93
N PRO A 62 -2.55 15.83 4.15
CA PRO A 62 -3.55 16.35 5.09
C PRO A 62 -4.40 17.51 4.56
N GLU A 63 -3.91 18.29 3.61
CA GLU A 63 -4.66 19.39 2.97
C GLU A 63 -5.72 18.89 1.99
N TRP A 64 -5.54 17.69 1.44
CA TRP A 64 -6.39 17.09 0.41
C TRP A 64 -7.10 15.81 0.85
N ALA A 65 -6.79 15.31 2.05
CA ALA A 65 -7.40 14.12 2.62
C ALA A 65 -8.93 14.27 2.67
N PRO A 66 -9.69 13.26 2.21
CA PRO A 66 -11.14 13.23 2.38
C PRO A 66 -11.51 13.43 3.86
N PRO A 67 -12.62 14.14 4.17
CA PRO A 67 -13.01 14.39 5.56
C PRO A 67 -13.10 13.11 6.39
N GLU A 68 -13.54 12.01 5.79
CA GLU A 68 -13.67 10.70 6.42
C GLU A 68 -12.31 10.07 6.79
N LEU A 69 -11.22 10.53 6.17
CA LEU A 69 -9.85 10.04 6.36
C LEU A 69 -8.96 11.05 7.08
N SER A 70 -9.47 12.23 7.44
CA SER A 70 -8.69 13.28 8.09
C SER A 70 -8.02 12.84 9.41
N GLU A 71 -8.67 11.96 10.18
CA GLU A 71 -8.10 11.37 11.41
C GLU A 71 -7.27 10.10 11.15
N THR A 72 -7.43 9.49 9.96
CA THR A 72 -6.77 8.24 9.56
C THR A 72 -6.26 8.29 8.11
N PRO A 73 -5.30 9.18 7.79
CA PRO A 73 -4.90 9.46 6.41
C PRO A 73 -3.96 8.39 5.83
N VAL A 74 -3.63 7.34 6.60
CA VAL A 74 -2.74 6.26 6.15
C VAL A 74 -3.57 5.07 5.70
N VAL A 75 -3.47 4.71 4.43
CA VAL A 75 -4.02 3.48 3.86
C VAL A 75 -2.95 2.40 3.88
N VAL A 76 -3.27 1.25 4.47
CA VAL A 76 -2.35 0.13 4.61
C VAL A 76 -2.91 -1.07 3.87
N PHE A 77 -2.13 -1.62 2.94
CA PHE A 77 -2.39 -2.90 2.31
C PHE A 77 -1.46 -3.94 2.90
N ARG A 78 -2.04 -4.99 3.48
CA ARG A 78 -1.30 -6.13 4.01
C ARG A 78 -1.60 -7.36 3.18
N PHE A 79 -0.57 -7.92 2.57
CA PHE A 79 -0.63 -9.11 1.74
C PHE A 79 -0.04 -10.31 2.49
N GLU A 80 -0.70 -11.45 2.36
CA GLU A 80 -0.29 -12.71 3.01
C GLU A 80 -0.03 -13.83 1.98
N ASP A 81 0.92 -14.70 2.34
CA ASP A 81 1.46 -15.76 1.48
C ASP A 81 2.06 -15.20 0.17
N VAL A 82 2.90 -14.18 0.35
CA VAL A 82 3.45 -13.41 -0.77
C VAL A 82 4.56 -14.17 -1.48
N ARG A 83 4.52 -14.16 -2.82
CA ARG A 83 5.61 -14.61 -3.69
C ARG A 83 6.02 -13.49 -4.62
N LEU A 84 7.20 -12.93 -4.40
CA LEU A 84 7.75 -11.87 -5.25
C LEU A 84 8.07 -12.43 -6.65
N VAL A 85 7.65 -11.69 -7.68
CA VAL A 85 7.92 -11.98 -9.10
C VAL A 85 8.98 -11.02 -9.62
N GLU A 86 8.81 -9.73 -9.33
CA GLU A 86 9.72 -8.67 -9.71
C GLU A 86 9.89 -7.71 -8.54
N TRP A 87 11.14 -7.29 -8.33
CA TRP A 87 11.50 -6.20 -7.45
C TRP A 87 12.62 -5.43 -8.14
N ARG A 88 12.33 -4.21 -8.56
CA ARG A 88 13.27 -3.36 -9.27
C ARG A 88 13.11 -1.93 -8.77
N GLU A 89 14.18 -1.39 -8.21
CA GLU A 89 14.28 0.02 -7.89
C GLU A 89 14.98 0.74 -9.07
N ASP A 90 14.56 1.97 -9.39
CA ASP A 90 15.24 2.85 -10.37
C ASP A 90 16.70 3.09 -9.89
N GLN A 91 17.79 2.73 -10.60
CA GLN A 91 18.27 2.86 -12.00
C GLN A 91 19.13 4.12 -12.34
N GLU A 92 19.44 5.01 -11.39
CA GLU A 92 20.55 6.01 -11.52
C GLU A 92 21.94 5.50 -11.05
N GLY A 93 22.21 4.20 -11.09
CA GLY A 93 23.58 3.68 -10.94
C GLY A 93 24.22 3.92 -9.56
N HIS A 94 23.43 4.07 -8.50
CA HIS A 94 23.94 3.95 -7.14
C HIS A 94 23.71 2.51 -6.68
N ASP A 95 24.82 1.81 -6.40
CA ASP A 95 24.84 0.54 -5.67
C ASP A 95 24.14 0.74 -4.33
N CYS A 96 22.83 0.53 -4.30
CA CYS A 96 22.05 0.45 -3.09
C CYS A 96 21.67 -1.00 -2.89
N VAL A 97 22.67 -1.81 -2.50
CA VAL A 97 22.38 -2.90 -1.56
C VAL A 97 22.04 -2.22 -0.24
N THR A 98 20.82 -1.71 -0.10
CA THR A 98 20.31 -1.34 1.21
C THR A 98 19.59 -2.54 1.77
N THR A 99 20.22 -3.15 2.75
CA THR A 99 19.65 -3.99 3.82
C THR A 99 18.55 -3.26 4.63
N HIS A 100 17.75 -2.41 4.01
CA HIS A 100 16.65 -1.67 4.63
C HIS A 100 15.35 -2.06 3.94
N PRO A 101 14.32 -2.52 4.67
CA PRO A 101 13.06 -2.97 4.09
C PRO A 101 12.21 -1.84 3.48
N ASP A 102 12.66 -0.59 3.58
CA ASP A 102 11.90 0.62 3.29
C ASP A 102 12.21 1.08 1.87
N ALA A 103 11.32 0.81 0.91
CA ALA A 103 11.42 1.43 -0.40
C ALA A 103 11.26 2.96 -0.27
N PRO A 104 12.01 3.78 -1.05
CA PRO A 104 11.93 5.23 -0.97
C PRO A 104 10.51 5.70 -1.32
N PRO A 105 9.97 6.67 -0.56
CA PRO A 105 8.63 7.20 -0.83
C PRO A 105 8.56 7.80 -2.23
N GLY A 106 7.41 7.69 -2.88
CA GLY A 106 7.25 8.14 -4.24
C GLY A 106 5.79 8.20 -4.66
N GLN A 107 5.52 9.02 -5.68
CA GLN A 107 4.20 9.08 -6.28
C GLN A 107 3.87 7.74 -6.93
N VAL A 108 2.66 7.24 -6.70
CA VAL A 108 2.15 6.03 -7.33
C VAL A 108 1.83 6.34 -8.79
N GLU A 109 2.47 5.62 -9.71
CA GLU A 109 2.13 5.66 -11.14
C GLU A 109 1.07 4.60 -11.45
N LEU A 110 1.22 3.40 -10.89
CA LEU A 110 0.29 2.29 -11.09
C LEU A 110 0.18 1.40 -9.85
N PHE A 111 -1.03 1.04 -9.44
CA PHE A 111 -1.23 -0.13 -8.59
C PHE A 111 -2.40 -0.98 -9.11
N ASP A 112 -2.06 -2.15 -9.66
CA ASP A 112 -2.99 -3.00 -10.39
C ASP A 112 -3.10 -4.41 -9.80
N TRP A 113 -4.24 -5.04 -10.06
CA TRP A 113 -4.57 -6.42 -9.72
C TRP A 113 -5.22 -7.09 -10.92
N ASP A 114 -4.69 -8.25 -11.33
CA ASP A 114 -5.10 -8.95 -12.56
C ASP A 114 -6.48 -9.65 -12.48
N GLY A 115 -7.17 -9.53 -11.34
CA GLY A 115 -8.41 -10.25 -11.07
C GLY A 115 -8.22 -11.69 -10.58
N ALA A 116 -6.97 -12.15 -10.42
CA ALA A 116 -6.60 -13.44 -9.86
C ALA A 116 -5.73 -13.23 -8.61
N ASP A 117 -4.44 -13.51 -8.67
CA ASP A 117 -3.53 -13.44 -7.52
C ASP A 117 -2.30 -12.55 -7.77
N LEU A 118 -2.18 -11.90 -8.93
CA LEU A 118 -1.04 -11.07 -9.30
C LEU A 118 -1.31 -9.58 -9.04
N PHE A 119 -0.37 -8.95 -8.37
CA PHE A 119 -0.38 -7.53 -8.03
C PHE A 119 0.85 -6.85 -8.62
N THR A 120 0.66 -5.63 -9.12
CA THR A 120 1.75 -4.85 -9.72
C THR A 120 1.70 -3.41 -9.24
N LEU A 121 2.71 -3.00 -8.47
CA LEU A 121 2.92 -1.63 -8.01
C LEU A 121 4.07 -1.01 -8.82
N PHE A 122 3.79 0.11 -9.47
CA PHE A 122 4.77 1.03 -9.99
C PHE A 122 4.65 2.36 -9.28
N THR A 123 5.77 2.79 -8.73
CA THR A 123 6.02 4.14 -8.26
C THR A 123 7.19 4.70 -9.05
N PHE A 124 7.45 6.01 -8.90
CA PHE A 124 8.62 6.62 -9.53
C PHE A 124 9.95 5.91 -9.18
N THR A 125 10.03 5.27 -8.01
CA THR A 125 11.28 4.70 -7.48
C THR A 125 11.29 3.18 -7.41
N LEU A 126 10.14 2.52 -7.56
CA LEU A 126 9.96 1.08 -7.35
C LEU A 126 8.98 0.49 -8.36
N CYS A 127 9.42 -0.57 -9.03
CA CYS A 127 8.60 -1.56 -9.72
C CYS A 127 8.57 -2.84 -8.88
N LEU A 128 7.37 -3.26 -8.49
CA LEU A 128 7.13 -4.43 -7.67
C LEU A 128 5.99 -5.26 -8.27
N ALA A 129 6.27 -6.51 -8.60
CA ALA A 129 5.25 -7.49 -9.00
C ALA A 129 5.30 -8.70 -8.08
N PHE A 130 4.14 -9.18 -7.63
CA PHE A 130 4.07 -10.28 -6.68
C PHE A 130 2.72 -10.99 -6.72
N HIS A 131 2.72 -12.26 -6.33
CA HIS A 131 1.50 -12.99 -6.04
C HIS A 131 1.15 -12.90 -4.55
N ALA A 132 -0.12 -12.86 -4.22
CA ALA A 132 -0.61 -12.99 -2.85
C ALA A 132 -1.94 -13.75 -2.80
N SER A 133 -2.16 -14.48 -1.69
CA SER A 133 -3.40 -15.24 -1.50
C SER A 133 -4.51 -14.42 -0.85
N ARG A 134 -4.13 -13.41 -0.07
CA ARG A 134 -5.03 -12.55 0.69
C ARG A 134 -4.47 -11.14 0.79
N VAL A 135 -5.40 -10.19 0.76
CA VAL A 135 -5.17 -8.76 0.94
C VAL A 135 -6.09 -8.24 2.03
N GLU A 136 -5.54 -7.55 3.02
CA GLU A 136 -6.30 -6.79 4.00
C GLU A 136 -6.01 -5.31 3.81
N VAL A 137 -7.07 -4.51 3.71
CA VAL A 137 -6.98 -3.05 3.64
C VAL A 137 -7.45 -2.44 4.95
N ALA A 138 -6.64 -1.55 5.51
CA ALA A 138 -6.98 -0.81 6.72
C ALA A 138 -6.63 0.68 6.55
N VAL A 139 -7.37 1.53 7.23
CA VAL A 139 -7.04 2.95 7.40
C VAL A 139 -6.57 3.20 8.83
N ARG A 140 -5.52 4.00 9.00
CA ARG A 140 -4.89 4.26 10.31
C ARG A 140 -4.52 5.72 10.46
N ALA A 141 -4.50 6.19 11.72
CA ALA A 141 -3.91 7.47 12.07
C ALA A 141 -2.41 7.46 11.77
N GLU A 142 -1.85 8.60 11.39
CA GLU A 142 -0.39 8.75 11.41
C GLU A 142 0.10 8.58 12.86
N PRO A 143 1.21 7.86 13.09
CA PRO A 143 1.84 7.89 14.39
C PRO A 143 2.20 9.34 14.70
N ALA A 144 1.74 9.86 15.84
CA ALA A 144 2.08 11.20 16.29
C ALA A 144 3.60 11.36 16.23
N SER A 145 4.08 12.29 15.41
CA SER A 145 5.50 12.62 15.33
C SER A 145 5.94 13.00 16.74
N VAL A 146 6.70 12.12 17.40
CA VAL A 146 7.23 12.39 18.73
C VAL A 146 8.21 13.54 18.55
N ALA A 147 7.77 14.76 18.88
CA ALA A 147 8.65 15.91 18.88
C ALA A 147 9.86 15.57 19.75
N PRO A 148 11.11 15.80 19.28
CA PRO A 148 12.27 15.62 20.14
C PRO A 148 12.09 16.56 21.33
N SER A 149 11.93 15.98 22.52
CA SER A 149 11.90 16.69 23.79
C SER A 149 13.19 17.47 23.92
N SER A 150 13.20 18.73 23.49
CA SER A 150 14.34 19.62 23.64
C SER A 150 14.43 19.99 25.12
N THR A 151 15.10 19.12 25.86
CA THR A 151 15.54 19.39 27.22
C THR A 151 16.99 19.84 27.11
N TYR A 152 17.19 21.14 26.88
CA TYR A 152 18.49 21.76 27.09
C TYR A 152 18.56 22.28 28.53
N PRO A 153 19.55 21.89 29.35
CA PRO A 153 19.89 22.57 30.59
C PRO A 153 20.59 23.92 30.34
#